data_AF-A0A368FZZ0-F1
#
_entry.id   AF-A0A368FZZ0-F1
#
_cell.length_a   1.000
_cell.length_b   1.000
_cell.length_c   1.000
_cell.angle_alpha   90.00
_cell.angle_beta   90.00
_cell.angle_gamma   90.00
#
_symmetry.space_group_name_H-M   'P 1'
#
loop_
_entity.id
_entity.type
_entity.pdbx_description
1 polymer ?
#
loop_
_entity_poly.entity_id
_entity_poly.type
_entity_poly.pdbx_seq_one_letter_code
_entity_poly.pdbx_strand_id
1 'polypeptide(L)'
;MRILLLLLIAGCSLPQRIAQGRESTGKSEPLASISISPATYPTARRDDNIVDDFDGTKVADPYRWLEDPDAPETRRFVSELNAISEPFLAKAPNREDIRNK
;
A
#
# COMPACT_ATOMS: atom_id res chain seq x y z
N MET A 1 -46.70 34.39 -10.99
CA MET A 1 -47.84 33.65 -10.43
C MET A 1 -47.24 32.55 -9.54
N ARG A 2 -46.86 32.75 -8.27
CA ARG A 2 -47.66 33.07 -7.07
C ARG A 2 -48.95 32.25 -7.00
N ILE A 3 -48.84 30.99 -6.60
CA ILE A 3 -49.90 30.28 -5.89
C ILE A 3 -49.28 29.70 -4.61
N LEU A 4 -49.78 30.21 -3.49
CA LEU A 4 -49.54 29.82 -2.12
C LEU A 4 -50.86 29.21 -1.62
N LEU A 5 -50.88 27.97 -1.13
CA LEU A 5 -51.95 27.42 -0.27
C LEU A 5 -51.39 26.15 0.42
N LEU A 6 -50.87 26.27 1.65
CA LEU A 6 -51.55 26.03 2.95
C LEU A 6 -51.92 24.56 3.22
N LEU A 7 -51.06 23.93 4.05
CA LEU A 7 -51.35 23.13 5.25
C LEU A 7 -52.55 22.16 5.26
N LEU A 8 -52.28 20.87 5.50
CA LEU A 8 -52.94 20.15 6.61
C LEU A 8 -52.08 18.96 7.11
N ILE A 9 -52.21 18.70 8.40
CA ILE A 9 -51.35 17.92 9.28
C ILE A 9 -51.95 16.53 9.42
N ALA A 10 -51.13 15.47 9.43
CA ALA A 10 -51.49 14.21 10.06
C ALA A 10 -50.22 13.50 10.53
N GLY A 11 -49.98 13.57 11.84
CA GLY A 11 -48.99 12.73 12.51
C GLY A 11 -49.48 11.29 12.58
N CYS A 12 -48.59 10.35 12.28
CA CYS A 12 -48.58 9.03 12.91
C CYS A 12 -47.20 8.39 12.76
N SER A 13 -46.65 8.00 13.91
CA SER A 13 -45.85 6.78 14.08
C SER A 13 -44.42 6.78 13.53
N LEU A 14 -43.47 7.11 14.41
CA LEU A 14 -42.13 6.56 14.37
C LEU A 14 -42.19 5.03 14.28
N PRO A 15 -41.35 4.42 13.44
CA PRO A 15 -40.47 3.40 13.98
C PRO A 15 -39.02 3.82 13.78
N GLN A 16 -38.23 3.73 14.85
CA GLN A 16 -36.78 3.78 14.81
C GLN A 16 -36.29 2.82 13.73
N ARG A 17 -35.75 3.35 12.63
CA ARG A 17 -34.94 2.55 11.70
C ARG A 17 -33.61 2.31 12.39
N ILE A 18 -33.57 1.21 13.13
CA ILE A 18 -32.37 0.53 13.58
C ILE A 18 -31.42 0.39 12.39
N ALA A 19 -30.18 0.83 12.62
CA ALA A 19 -28.95 0.42 11.94
C ALA A 19 -29.10 -0.11 10.50
N GLN A 20 -28.81 0.73 9.50
CA GLN A 20 -28.04 0.21 8.37
C GLN A 20 -26.57 0.17 8.79
N GLY A 21 -26.24 -0.85 9.58
CA GLY A 21 -24.92 -1.43 9.51
C GLY A 21 -24.68 -1.75 8.04
N ARG A 22 -23.61 -1.18 7.48
CA ARG A 22 -23.14 -1.51 6.15
C ARG A 22 -22.76 -2.99 6.22
N GLU A 23 -23.71 -3.84 5.84
CA GLU A 23 -23.51 -5.25 5.62
C GLU A 23 -22.56 -5.33 4.41
N SER A 24 -21.26 -5.31 4.69
CA SER A 24 -20.27 -5.69 3.71
C SER A 24 -20.40 -7.19 3.52
N THR A 25 -21.38 -7.61 2.74
CA THR A 25 -21.32 -8.89 2.05
C THR A 25 -20.26 -8.77 0.96
N GLY A 26 -19.02 -8.47 1.36
CA GLY A 26 -17.85 -8.77 0.56
C GLY A 26 -17.72 -10.27 0.64
N LYS A 27 -18.04 -10.95 -0.47
CA LYS A 27 -17.46 -12.27 -0.72
C LYS A 27 -15.96 -12.12 -0.45
N SER A 28 -15.48 -12.69 0.65
CA SER A 28 -14.06 -12.84 0.87
C SER A 28 -13.59 -13.90 -0.12
N GLU A 29 -13.40 -13.47 -1.37
CA GLU A 29 -12.66 -14.26 -2.34
C GLU A 29 -11.36 -14.68 -1.66
N PRO A 30 -10.99 -15.97 -1.71
CA PRO A 30 -9.81 -16.44 -1.03
C PRO A 30 -8.63 -15.61 -1.53
N LEU A 31 -7.98 -14.90 -0.61
CA LEU A 31 -6.78 -14.14 -0.91
C LEU A 31 -5.80 -15.15 -1.51
N ALA A 32 -5.66 -15.11 -2.84
CA ALA A 32 -4.66 -15.89 -3.53
C ALA A 32 -3.34 -15.64 -2.79
N SER A 33 -2.67 -16.70 -2.34
CA SER A 33 -1.38 -16.59 -1.68
C SER A 33 -0.37 -16.10 -2.72
N ILE A 34 -0.22 -14.78 -2.82
CA ILE A 34 0.74 -14.18 -3.74
C ILE A 34 2.13 -14.36 -3.12
N SER A 35 2.92 -15.27 -3.70
CA SER A 35 4.33 -15.46 -3.37
C SER A 35 5.20 -15.01 -4.54
N ILE A 36 6.26 -14.27 -4.23
CA ILE A 36 7.32 -13.91 -5.19
C ILE A 36 8.50 -14.82 -4.90
N SER A 37 9.01 -15.50 -5.93
CA SER A 37 10.18 -16.38 -5.78
C SER A 37 11.41 -15.56 -5.38
N PRO A 38 12.24 -16.02 -4.42
CA PRO A 38 13.50 -15.37 -4.10
C PRO A 38 14.43 -15.20 -5.31
N ALA A 39 14.37 -16.11 -6.28
CA ALA A 39 15.17 -16.05 -7.51
C ALA A 39 14.78 -14.90 -8.46
N THR A 40 13.62 -14.26 -8.24
CA THR A 40 13.17 -13.12 -9.05
C THR A 40 13.87 -11.82 -8.66
N TYR A 41 14.40 -11.73 -7.43
CA TYR A 41 15.03 -10.50 -6.97
C TYR A 41 16.39 -10.25 -7.65
N PRO A 42 16.70 -8.99 -8.02
CA PRO A 42 18.01 -8.64 -8.55
C PRO A 42 19.08 -8.92 -7.50
N THR A 43 20.25 -9.40 -7.96
CA THR A 43 21.40 -9.59 -7.08
C THR A 43 22.03 -8.25 -6.76
N ALA A 44 21.99 -7.83 -5.50
CA ALA A 44 22.68 -6.63 -5.04
C ALA A 44 24.19 -6.87 -5.00
N ARG A 45 24.97 -5.92 -5.55
CA ARG A 45 26.42 -5.92 -5.37
C ARG A 45 26.74 -5.80 -3.88
N ARG A 46 27.72 -6.58 -3.43
CA ARG A 46 28.30 -6.48 -2.09
C ARG A 46 29.70 -5.91 -2.19
N ASP A 47 30.04 -5.01 -1.28
CA ASP A 47 31.41 -4.55 -1.08
C ASP A 47 31.90 -4.95 0.31
N ASP A 48 32.44 -6.15 0.43
CA ASP A 48 32.86 -6.70 1.72
C ASP A 48 34.09 -5.96 2.32
N ASN A 49 34.65 -4.96 1.62
CA ASN A 49 35.75 -4.13 2.12
C ASN A 49 35.29 -2.96 2.99
N ILE A 50 33.99 -2.61 2.98
CA ILE A 50 33.46 -1.53 3.80
C ILE A 50 33.16 -2.06 5.21
N VAL A 51 34.03 -1.72 6.15
CA VAL A 51 33.93 -2.14 7.56
C VAL A 51 34.25 -0.96 8.46
N ASP A 52 33.29 -0.59 9.31
CA ASP A 52 33.46 0.44 10.33
C ASP A 52 33.95 -0.18 11.65
N ASP A 53 34.57 0.64 12.51
CA ASP A 53 35.00 0.27 13.85
C ASP A 53 34.31 1.15 14.89
N PHE A 54 33.52 0.52 15.76
CA PHE A 54 32.83 1.17 16.87
C PHE A 54 33.39 0.62 18.19
N ASP A 55 34.26 1.39 18.84
CA ASP A 55 34.89 1.05 20.12
C ASP A 55 35.54 -0.35 20.14
N GLY A 56 36.22 -0.72 19.06
CA GLY A 56 36.86 -2.03 18.86
C GLY A 56 35.94 -3.07 18.24
N THR A 57 34.67 -2.76 17.98
CA THR A 57 33.70 -3.65 17.32
C THR A 57 33.67 -3.38 15.82
N LYS A 58 34.10 -4.37 15.02
CA LYS A 58 34.04 -4.29 13.56
C LYS A 58 32.63 -4.58 13.05
N VAL A 59 32.07 -3.68 12.22
CA VAL A 59 30.75 -3.82 11.61
C VAL A 59 30.87 -3.65 10.10
N ALA A 60 30.57 -4.71 9.34
CA ALA A 60 30.59 -4.66 7.88
C ALA A 60 29.32 -4.01 7.33
N ASP A 61 29.48 -3.09 6.38
CA ASP A 61 28.38 -2.47 5.64
C ASP A 61 28.54 -2.69 4.13
N PRO A 62 28.28 -3.92 3.66
CA PRO A 62 28.51 -4.30 2.26
C PRO A 62 27.61 -3.58 1.25
N TYR A 63 26.60 -2.82 1.73
CA TYR A 63 25.63 -2.12 0.89
C TYR A 63 25.67 -0.60 1.05
N ARG A 64 26.76 -0.05 1.62
CA ARG A 64 27.03 1.39 1.73
C ARG A 64 26.77 2.19 0.45
N TRP A 65 26.96 1.58 -0.71
CA TRP A 65 26.71 2.21 -2.01
C TRP A 65 25.23 2.60 -2.25
N LEU A 66 24.28 1.98 -1.55
CA LEU A 66 22.85 2.35 -1.59
C LEU A 66 22.54 3.68 -0.91
N GLU A 67 23.48 4.23 -0.12
CA GLU A 67 23.29 5.52 0.56
C GLU A 67 23.34 6.72 -0.39
N ASP A 68 23.91 6.57 -1.59
CA ASP A 68 23.85 7.59 -2.64
C ASP A 68 22.63 7.34 -3.55
N PRO A 69 21.53 8.10 -3.40
CA PRO A 69 20.33 7.93 -4.23
C PRO A 69 20.54 8.40 -5.67
N ASP A 70 21.52 9.26 -5.93
CA ASP A 70 21.83 9.81 -7.24
C ASP A 70 22.89 8.98 -8.00
N ALA A 71 23.45 7.95 -7.36
CA ALA A 71 24.30 7.00 -8.05
C ALA A 71 23.52 6.25 -9.16
N PRO A 72 24.09 6.09 -10.37
CA PRO A 72 23.48 5.29 -11.43
C PRO A 72 23.18 3.84 -11.01
N GLU A 73 24.05 3.24 -10.19
CA GLU A 73 23.87 1.88 -9.68
C GLU A 73 22.63 1.77 -8.78
N THR A 74 22.47 2.71 -7.83
CA THR A 74 21.32 2.77 -6.91
C THR A 74 20.01 2.94 -7.66
N ARG A 75 19.94 3.90 -8.59
CA ARG A 75 18.73 4.10 -9.40
C ARG A 75 18.36 2.86 -10.21
N ARG A 76 19.35 2.18 -10.80
CA ARG A 76 19.12 0.94 -11.55
C ARG A 76 18.57 -0.15 -10.64
N PHE A 77 19.19 -0.36 -9.49
CA PHE A 77 18.77 -1.39 -8.55
C PHE A 77 17.35 -1.15 -8.02
N VAL A 78 17.02 0.11 -7.68
CA VAL A 78 15.65 0.51 -7.30
C VAL A 78 14.66 0.27 -8.43
N SER A 79 15.02 0.58 -9.68
CA SER A 79 14.16 0.31 -10.84
C SER A 79 13.89 -1.19 -11.02
N GLU A 80 14.90 -2.04 -10.83
CA GLU A 80 14.76 -3.50 -10.91
C GLU A 80 13.84 -4.03 -9.79
N LEU A 81 13.93 -3.48 -8.58
CA LEU A 81 13.04 -3.82 -7.48
C LEU A 81 11.60 -3.33 -7.70
N ASN A 82 11.42 -2.12 -8.24
CA ASN A 82 10.10 -1.58 -8.57
C ASN A 82 9.39 -2.40 -9.66
N ALA A 83 10.13 -2.91 -10.65
CA ALA A 83 9.57 -3.79 -11.66
C ALA A 83 8.95 -5.08 -11.07
N ILE A 84 9.39 -5.50 -9.88
CA ILE A 84 8.85 -6.64 -9.14
C ILE A 84 7.67 -6.21 -8.25
N SER A 85 7.81 -5.09 -7.55
CA SER A 85 6.83 -4.65 -6.54
C SER A 85 5.60 -3.99 -7.14
N GLU A 86 5.73 -3.23 -8.23
CA GLU A 86 4.61 -2.50 -8.84
C GLU A 86 3.49 -3.43 -9.32
N PRO A 87 3.75 -4.53 -10.06
CA PRO A 87 2.69 -5.46 -10.47
C PRO A 87 2.07 -6.20 -9.30
N PHE A 88 2.84 -6.43 -8.22
CA PHE A 88 2.33 -7.02 -6.99
C PHE A 88 1.33 -6.07 -6.32
N LEU A 89 1.72 -4.82 -6.11
CA LEU A 89 0.85 -3.81 -5.50
C LEU A 89 -0.36 -3.50 -6.37
N ALA A 90 -0.20 -3.44 -7.70
CA ALA A 90 -1.30 -3.19 -8.64
C ALA A 90 -2.42 -4.23 -8.57
N LYS A 91 -2.14 -5.45 -8.08
CA LYS A 91 -3.15 -6.50 -7.87
C LYS A 91 -3.96 -6.33 -6.57
N ALA A 92 -3.58 -5.41 -5.70
CA ALA A 92 -4.28 -5.21 -4.43
C ALA A 92 -5.71 -4.67 -4.66
N PRO A 93 -6.77 -5.36 -4.21
CA PRO A 93 -8.16 -5.02 -4.53
C PRO A 93 -8.60 -3.61 -4.11
N ASN A 94 -8.00 -3.09 -3.05
CA ASN A 94 -8.36 -1.81 -2.42
C ASN A 94 -7.38 -0.68 -2.74
N ARG A 95 -6.45 -0.87 -3.70
CA ARG A 95 -5.39 0.11 -3.99
C ARG A 95 -5.94 1.46 -4.43
N GLU A 96 -6.87 1.48 -5.38
CA GLU A 96 -7.42 2.72 -5.92
C GLU A 96 -8.32 3.44 -4.89
N ASP A 97 -9.03 2.69 -4.05
CA ASP A 97 -9.81 3.25 -2.95
C ASP A 97 -8.92 3.99 -1.93
N ILE A 98 -7.70 3.50 -1.69
CA ILE A 98 -6.73 4.16 -0.79
C ILE A 98 -6.10 5.37 -1.49
N ARG A 99 -5.78 5.27 -2.77
CA ARG A 99 -5.15 6.36 -3.55
C ARG A 99 -6.05 7.59 -3.69
N ASN A 100 -7.37 7.39 -3.73
CA ASN A 100 -8.36 8.45 -3.92
C ASN A 100 -8.92 9.03 -2.59
N LYS A 101 -8.33 8.67 -1.45
CA LYS A 101 -8.63 9.28 -0.14
C LYS A 101 -7.71 10.45 0.15
#